data_AF-A0A4U0VFD0-F1
#
_entry.id   AF-A0A4U0VFD0-F1
#
_cell.length_a   1.000
_cell.length_b   1.000
_cell.length_c   1.000
_cell.angle_alpha   90.00
_cell.angle_beta   90.00
_cell.angle_gamma   90.00
#
_symmetry.space_group_name_H-M   'P 1'
#
loop_
_entity.id
_entity.type
_entity.pdbx_description
1 polymer ?
#
loop_
_entity_poly.entity_id
_entity_poly.type
_entity_poly.pdbx_seq_one_letter_code
_entity_poly.pdbx_strand_id
1 'polypeptide(L)'
;MASNSRFDGDFQQAQASRMRASMLLTAAVTKRNALRASALEAQIRYDALLTLRGSDLRFVRDVQHAWRVYKDAEAALATAEQRLVTAQGELMAAHTRLRRLEDMRREEEDTTSGANRGSHARYSNVRSEGPYGRRTGNNDSWTEYQKSRDQYRDRQQEKNQGGSSRRRSASPQFVPLSTPSAPKKQRANRITTNQIQAWHAACTEAFKDKTAMRAFPEPPTETCSDLTCASTSRTLKACKCNIKKGFAGRSTLKTDRLQFHPDKFSAVPEDVREQIKKAAGEIFVMVNGMLN
;
A
#
# COMPACT_ATOMS: atom_id res chain seq x y z
N MET A 1 36.63 12.65 -18.90
CA MET A 1 35.47 13.57 -19.07
C MET A 1 34.32 12.99 -19.91
N ALA A 2 34.32 11.70 -20.31
CA ALA A 2 33.25 11.12 -21.14
C ALA A 2 32.10 10.46 -20.35
N SER A 3 32.21 10.31 -19.02
CA SER A 3 31.27 9.56 -18.16
C SER A 3 29.92 10.27 -17.97
N ASN A 4 29.94 11.60 -17.84
CA ASN A 4 28.74 12.39 -17.47
C ASN A 4 27.64 12.33 -18.54
N SER A 5 28.01 12.20 -19.82
CA SER A 5 27.03 12.20 -20.92
C SER A 5 26.07 11.00 -20.90
N ARG A 6 26.46 9.87 -20.30
CA ARG A 6 25.62 8.66 -20.29
C ARG A 6 24.54 8.71 -19.21
N PHE A 7 24.88 9.21 -18.02
CA PHE A 7 23.92 9.36 -16.92
C PHE A 7 22.84 10.38 -17.24
N ASP A 8 23.19 11.49 -17.87
CA ASP A 8 22.23 12.51 -18.29
C ASP A 8 21.20 11.95 -19.28
N GLY A 9 21.63 11.11 -20.22
CA GLY A 9 20.75 10.44 -21.17
C GLY A 9 19.76 9.47 -20.48
N ASP A 10 20.26 8.63 -19.57
CA ASP A 10 19.42 7.68 -18.82
C ASP A 10 18.41 8.41 -17.91
N PHE A 11 18.83 9.53 -17.31
CA PHE A 11 17.98 10.37 -16.48
C PHE A 11 16.87 11.06 -17.29
N GLN A 12 17.21 11.67 -18.42
CA GLN A 12 16.21 12.25 -19.33
C GLN A 12 15.22 11.18 -19.84
N GLN A 13 15.71 9.98 -20.18
CA GLN A 13 14.86 8.87 -20.61
C GLN A 13 13.90 8.41 -19.49
N ALA A 14 14.38 8.37 -18.24
CA ALA A 14 13.57 8.01 -17.09
C ALA A 14 12.52 9.09 -16.77
N GLN A 15 12.86 10.38 -16.89
CA GLN A 15 11.91 11.49 -16.77
C GLN A 15 10.82 11.42 -17.85
N ALA A 16 11.20 11.21 -19.11
CA ALA A 16 10.26 11.05 -20.21
C ALA A 16 9.32 9.84 -19.98
N SER A 17 9.86 8.74 -19.45
CA SER A 17 9.07 7.56 -19.08
C SER A 17 8.07 7.86 -17.96
N ARG A 18 8.46 8.63 -16.93
CA ARG A 18 7.54 9.08 -15.87
C ARG A 18 6.41 9.94 -16.44
N MET A 19 6.74 10.89 -17.33
CA MET A 19 5.73 11.76 -17.96
C MET A 19 4.74 10.94 -18.80
N ARG A 20 5.22 10.00 -19.61
CA ARG A 20 4.35 9.08 -20.37
C ARG A 20 3.44 8.27 -19.47
N ALA A 21 3.97 7.66 -18.40
CA ALA A 21 3.19 6.89 -17.45
C ALA A 21 2.12 7.74 -16.74
N SER A 22 2.46 8.99 -16.40
CA SER A 22 1.50 9.95 -15.84
C SER A 22 0.36 10.26 -16.80
N MET A 23 0.66 10.50 -18.10
CA MET A 23 -0.38 10.74 -19.11
C MET A 23 -1.27 9.51 -19.31
N LEU A 24 -0.70 8.30 -19.34
CA LEU A 24 -1.47 7.05 -19.40
C LEU A 24 -2.41 6.90 -18.21
N LEU A 25 -1.96 7.24 -17.00
CA LEU A 25 -2.78 7.22 -15.81
C LEU A 25 -3.96 8.20 -15.92
N THR A 26 -3.71 9.44 -16.33
CA THR A 26 -4.76 10.46 -16.53
C THR A 26 -5.79 10.02 -17.57
N ALA A 27 -5.33 9.46 -18.70
CA ALA A 27 -6.21 8.93 -19.74
C ALA A 27 -7.05 7.74 -19.23
N ALA A 28 -6.45 6.84 -18.44
CA ALA A 28 -7.15 5.70 -17.84
C ALA A 28 -8.23 6.14 -16.84
N VAL A 29 -7.92 7.13 -15.97
CA VAL A 29 -8.91 7.71 -15.03
C VAL A 29 -10.09 8.33 -15.79
N THR A 30 -9.80 9.12 -16.82
CA THR A 30 -10.83 9.79 -17.64
C THR A 30 -11.74 8.76 -18.31
N LYS A 31 -11.15 7.72 -18.92
CA LYS A 31 -11.91 6.63 -19.55
C LYS A 31 -12.75 5.84 -18.55
N ARG A 32 -12.21 5.52 -17.36
CA ARG A 32 -12.97 4.86 -16.29
C ARG A 32 -14.17 5.70 -15.85
N ASN A 33 -13.99 7.01 -15.67
CA ASN A 33 -15.07 7.90 -15.24
C ASN A 33 -16.18 7.98 -16.30
N ALA A 34 -15.84 8.08 -17.58
CA ALA A 34 -16.81 8.06 -18.68
C ALA A 34 -17.59 6.73 -18.74
N LEU A 35 -16.90 5.59 -18.61
CA LEU A 35 -17.55 4.27 -18.59
C LEU A 35 -18.42 4.07 -17.35
N ARG A 36 -18.03 4.62 -16.20
CA ARG A 36 -18.85 4.58 -14.98
C ARG A 36 -20.15 5.35 -15.15
N ALA A 37 -20.10 6.53 -15.79
CA ALA A 37 -21.30 7.30 -16.12
C ALA A 37 -22.22 6.52 -17.07
N SER A 38 -21.66 5.94 -18.13
CA SER A 38 -22.42 5.11 -19.09
C SER A 38 -23.06 3.87 -18.44
N ALA A 39 -22.34 3.19 -17.55
CA ALA A 39 -22.87 2.04 -16.81
C ALA A 39 -24.02 2.44 -15.87
N LEU A 40 -23.92 3.60 -15.21
CA LEU A 40 -24.98 4.13 -14.36
C LEU A 40 -26.23 4.50 -15.18
N GLU A 41 -26.06 5.14 -16.33
CA GLU A 41 -27.18 5.44 -17.24
C GLU A 41 -27.87 4.17 -17.74
N ALA A 42 -27.09 3.13 -18.10
CA ALA A 42 -27.63 1.85 -18.52
C ALA A 42 -28.39 1.14 -17.39
N GLN A 43 -27.87 1.23 -16.16
CA GLN A 43 -28.53 0.71 -14.97
C GLN A 43 -29.88 1.41 -14.73
N ILE A 44 -29.91 2.75 -14.73
CA ILE A 44 -31.13 3.54 -14.53
C ILE A 44 -32.19 3.18 -15.58
N ARG A 45 -31.80 3.00 -16.86
CA ARG A 45 -32.72 2.58 -17.92
C ARG A 45 -33.28 1.18 -17.69
N TYR A 46 -32.44 0.24 -17.28
CA TYR A 46 -32.88 -1.11 -16.95
C TYR A 46 -33.85 -1.11 -15.76
N ASP A 47 -33.51 -0.41 -14.68
CA ASP A 47 -34.34 -0.31 -13.48
C ASP A 47 -35.69 0.37 -13.78
N ALA A 48 -35.69 1.43 -14.60
CA ALA A 48 -36.92 2.09 -15.04
C ALA A 48 -37.85 1.13 -15.80
N LEU A 49 -37.33 0.29 -16.69
CA LEU A 49 -38.12 -0.72 -17.39
C LEU A 49 -38.67 -1.78 -16.42
N LEU A 50 -37.90 -2.20 -15.40
CA LEU A 50 -38.39 -3.15 -14.40
C LEU A 50 -39.55 -2.61 -13.55
N THR A 51 -39.66 -1.30 -13.38
CA THR A 51 -40.79 -0.70 -12.64
C THR A 51 -42.10 -0.67 -13.44
N LEU A 52 -42.02 -0.74 -14.76
CA LEU A 52 -43.19 -0.77 -15.63
C LEU A 52 -43.77 -2.20 -15.67
N ARG A 53 -45.07 -2.34 -15.42
CA ARG A 53 -45.78 -3.61 -15.66
C ARG A 53 -46.16 -3.68 -17.14
N GLY A 54 -45.42 -4.48 -17.91
CA GLY A 54 -45.76 -4.85 -19.28
C GLY A 54 -45.67 -6.36 -19.48
N SER A 55 -46.63 -6.95 -20.19
CA SER A 55 -46.63 -8.37 -20.56
C SER A 55 -46.46 -8.60 -22.07
N ASP A 56 -46.39 -7.53 -22.87
CA ASP A 56 -46.15 -7.63 -24.32
C ASP A 56 -44.72 -8.11 -24.61
N LEU A 57 -44.56 -8.92 -25.66
CA LEU A 57 -43.29 -9.42 -26.17
C LEU A 57 -42.30 -8.28 -26.49
N ARG A 58 -42.80 -7.11 -26.90
CA ARG A 58 -41.98 -5.92 -27.12
C ARG A 58 -41.28 -5.49 -25.84
N PHE A 59 -42.03 -5.39 -24.74
CA PHE A 59 -41.50 -5.04 -23.43
C PHE A 59 -40.43 -6.03 -22.96
N VAL A 60 -40.66 -7.34 -23.11
CA VAL A 60 -39.67 -8.37 -22.75
C VAL A 60 -38.37 -8.20 -23.55
N ARG A 61 -38.49 -7.90 -24.85
CA ARG A 61 -37.31 -7.65 -25.72
C ARG A 61 -36.55 -6.41 -25.29
N ASP A 62 -37.24 -5.34 -24.91
CA ASP A 62 -36.64 -4.09 -24.46
C ASP A 62 -35.89 -4.27 -23.13
N VAL A 63 -36.49 -4.99 -22.17
CA VAL A 63 -35.83 -5.34 -20.90
C VAL A 63 -34.59 -6.20 -21.14
N GLN A 64 -34.67 -7.22 -22.00
CA GLN A 64 -33.51 -8.06 -22.34
C GLN A 64 -32.40 -7.28 -23.05
N HIS A 65 -32.76 -6.33 -23.93
CA HIS A 65 -31.81 -5.46 -24.58
C HIS A 65 -31.12 -4.53 -23.57
N ALA A 66 -31.89 -3.86 -22.70
CA ALA A 66 -31.35 -2.98 -21.66
C ALA A 66 -30.40 -3.74 -20.70
N TRP A 67 -30.76 -4.96 -20.31
CA TRP A 67 -29.91 -5.81 -19.47
C TRP A 67 -28.56 -6.15 -20.14
N ARG A 68 -28.58 -6.49 -21.44
CA ARG A 68 -27.34 -6.74 -22.20
C ARG A 68 -26.45 -5.50 -22.26
N VAL A 69 -27.01 -4.34 -22.59
CA VAL A 69 -26.29 -3.06 -22.61
C VAL A 69 -25.66 -2.75 -21.25
N TYR A 70 -26.41 -2.95 -20.17
CA TYR A 70 -25.89 -2.79 -18.81
C TYR A 70 -24.71 -3.74 -18.52
N LYS A 71 -24.84 -5.02 -18.88
CA LYS A 71 -23.77 -6.02 -18.66
C LYS A 71 -22.52 -5.73 -19.48
N ASP A 72 -22.67 -5.30 -20.72
CA ASP A 72 -21.55 -4.90 -21.57
C ASP A 72 -20.84 -3.66 -20.99
N ALA A 73 -21.61 -2.69 -20.46
CA ALA A 73 -21.05 -1.52 -19.78
C ALA A 73 -20.29 -1.88 -18.49
N GLU A 74 -20.80 -2.81 -17.67
CA GLU A 74 -20.09 -3.33 -16.50
C GLU A 74 -18.76 -4.02 -16.89
N ALA A 75 -18.78 -4.85 -17.93
CA ALA A 75 -17.58 -5.54 -18.42
C ALA A 75 -16.53 -4.55 -18.94
N ALA A 76 -16.97 -3.50 -19.65
CA ALA A 76 -16.10 -2.41 -20.11
C ALA A 76 -15.49 -1.63 -18.94
N LEU A 77 -16.28 -1.34 -17.89
CA LEU A 77 -15.79 -0.68 -16.68
C LEU A 77 -14.74 -1.53 -15.96
N ALA A 78 -14.96 -2.83 -15.79
CA ALA A 78 -13.99 -3.74 -15.18
C ALA A 78 -12.66 -3.77 -15.96
N THR A 79 -12.72 -3.78 -17.29
CA THR A 79 -11.53 -3.69 -18.16
C THR A 79 -10.80 -2.36 -17.97
N ALA A 80 -11.53 -1.26 -17.81
CA ALA A 80 -10.93 0.06 -17.56
C ALA A 80 -10.29 0.17 -16.18
N GLU A 81 -10.88 -0.44 -15.15
CA GLU A 81 -10.29 -0.53 -13.81
C GLU A 81 -8.97 -1.31 -13.82
N GLN A 82 -8.91 -2.44 -14.56
CA GLN A 82 -7.66 -3.18 -14.72
C GLN A 82 -6.58 -2.32 -15.39
N ARG A 83 -6.93 -1.58 -16.45
CA ARG A 83 -6.00 -0.64 -17.13
C ARG A 83 -5.51 0.46 -16.20
N LEU A 84 -6.36 0.97 -15.32
CA LEU A 84 -5.97 1.96 -14.31
C LEU A 84 -4.90 1.39 -13.38
N VAL A 85 -5.10 0.17 -12.88
CA VAL A 85 -4.12 -0.50 -12.00
C VAL A 85 -2.78 -0.71 -12.72
N THR A 86 -2.81 -1.13 -13.98
CA THR A 86 -1.58 -1.26 -14.79
C THR A 86 -0.86 0.08 -14.94
N ALA A 87 -1.57 1.16 -15.29
CA ALA A 87 -0.98 2.49 -15.44
C ALA A 87 -0.39 3.03 -14.11
N GLN A 88 -1.04 2.75 -12.98
CA GLN A 88 -0.50 3.07 -11.66
C GLN A 88 0.81 2.30 -11.39
N GLY A 89 0.85 1.02 -11.74
CA GLY A 89 2.06 0.19 -11.64
C GLY A 89 3.23 0.74 -12.47
N GLU A 90 2.97 1.16 -13.71
CA GLU A 90 3.96 1.76 -14.60
C GLU A 90 4.52 3.09 -14.04
N LEU A 91 3.64 3.95 -13.50
CA LEU A 91 4.06 5.21 -12.88
C LEU A 91 4.95 4.98 -11.66
N MET A 92 4.59 4.01 -10.81
CA MET A 92 5.39 3.64 -9.63
C MET A 92 6.75 3.05 -10.03
N ALA A 93 6.79 2.23 -11.08
CA ALA A 93 8.05 1.70 -11.62
C ALA A 93 8.94 2.81 -12.17
N ALA A 94 8.37 3.77 -12.91
CA ALA A 94 9.10 4.94 -13.41
C ALA A 94 9.64 5.82 -12.28
N HIS A 95 8.86 6.04 -11.21
CA HIS A 95 9.31 6.78 -10.03
C HIS A 95 10.46 6.08 -9.31
N THR A 96 10.38 4.76 -9.16
CA THR A 96 11.45 3.94 -8.55
C THR A 96 12.73 4.01 -9.38
N ARG A 97 12.63 3.98 -10.71
CA ARG A 97 13.79 4.10 -11.61
C ARG A 97 14.47 5.46 -11.47
N LEU A 98 13.70 6.56 -11.41
CA LEU A 98 14.25 7.90 -11.19
C LEU A 98 14.98 8.00 -9.86
N ARG A 99 14.38 7.50 -8.77
CA ARG A 99 15.02 7.52 -7.45
C ARG A 99 16.37 6.78 -7.47
N ARG A 100 16.43 5.59 -8.11
CA ARG A 100 17.69 4.85 -8.24
C ARG A 100 18.75 5.61 -9.03
N LEU A 101 18.37 6.33 -10.09
CA LEU A 101 19.30 7.18 -10.85
C LEU A 101 19.80 8.36 -10.01
N GLU A 102 18.92 8.97 -9.20
CA GLU A 102 19.31 10.05 -8.28
C GLU A 102 20.28 9.56 -7.20
N ASP A 103 20.04 8.37 -6.63
CA ASP A 103 20.93 7.76 -5.64
C ASP A 103 22.30 7.44 -6.26
N MET A 104 22.34 6.83 -7.46
CA MET A 104 23.60 6.59 -8.17
C MET A 104 24.36 7.89 -8.50
N ARG A 105 23.64 8.96 -8.84
CA ARG A 105 24.28 10.28 -9.09
C ARG A 105 24.93 10.82 -7.82
N ARG A 106 24.28 10.70 -6.66
CA ARG A 106 24.87 11.10 -5.37
C ARG A 106 26.11 10.27 -5.03
N GLU A 107 26.08 8.96 -5.24
CA GLU A 107 27.23 8.09 -5.02
C GLU A 107 28.42 8.46 -5.93
N GLU A 108 28.17 8.84 -7.18
CA GLU A 108 29.21 9.34 -8.10
C GLU A 108 29.78 10.70 -7.67
N GLU A 109 28.93 11.61 -7.19
CA GLU A 109 29.33 12.91 -6.62
C GLU A 109 30.20 12.72 -5.35
N ASP A 110 29.84 11.79 -4.47
CA ASP A 110 30.55 11.47 -3.23
C ASP A 110 31.91 10.81 -3.50
N THR A 111 31.98 9.88 -4.46
CA THR A 111 33.25 9.22 -4.83
C THR A 111 34.22 10.21 -5.47
N THR A 112 33.74 11.11 -6.33
CA THR A 112 34.57 12.15 -6.96
C THR A 112 35.06 13.17 -5.93
N SER A 113 34.20 13.58 -4.99
CA SER A 113 34.54 14.54 -3.93
C SER A 113 35.44 13.95 -2.84
N GLY A 114 35.24 12.67 -2.51
CA GLY A 114 36.03 11.92 -1.53
C GLY A 114 37.46 11.64 -1.99
N ALA A 115 37.67 11.37 -3.28
CA ALA A 115 38.99 11.18 -3.86
C ALA A 115 39.91 12.41 -3.67
N ASN A 116 39.34 13.62 -3.63
CA ASN A 116 40.10 14.86 -3.39
C ASN A 116 40.36 15.17 -1.90
N ARG A 117 39.56 14.62 -0.96
CA ARG A 117 39.78 14.80 0.48
C ARG A 117 40.78 13.79 1.07
N GLY A 118 40.96 12.62 0.45
CA GLY A 118 41.87 11.57 0.94
C GLY A 118 43.38 11.86 0.75
N SER A 119 43.76 12.73 -0.19
CA SER A 119 45.18 13.04 -0.45
C SER A 119 45.80 14.04 0.52
N HIS A 120 44.99 14.84 1.23
CA HIS A 120 45.50 15.83 2.18
C HIS A 120 45.63 15.30 3.62
N ALA A 121 44.96 14.20 3.95
CA ALA A 121 45.02 13.58 5.29
C ALA A 121 46.25 12.67 5.49
N ARG A 122 47.01 12.35 4.44
CA ARG A 122 48.24 11.54 4.54
C ARG A 122 49.50 12.34 4.87
N TYR A 123 49.46 13.67 4.83
CA TYR A 123 50.64 14.52 5.09
C TYR A 123 50.63 15.29 6.42
N SER A 124 49.58 15.17 7.25
CA SER A 124 49.51 15.88 8.54
C SER A 124 49.84 15.05 9.79
N ASN A 125 50.24 13.77 9.64
CA ASN A 125 50.63 12.92 10.77
C ASN A 125 52.16 12.78 10.97
N VAL A 126 52.96 13.72 10.46
CA VAL A 126 54.41 13.81 10.73
C VAL A 126 54.71 15.01 11.64
N ARG A 127 54.07 15.08 12.82
CA ARG A 127 54.66 15.79 13.99
C ARG A 127 53.83 15.55 15.26
N SER A 128 54.30 14.62 16.08
CA SER A 128 54.48 14.79 17.52
C SER A 128 54.83 13.43 18.11
N GLU A 129 56.12 13.19 18.21
CA GLU A 129 56.70 12.13 19.02
C GLU A 129 56.30 12.34 20.49
N GLY A 130 55.61 11.36 21.04
CA GLY A 130 55.34 11.24 22.47
C GLY A 130 55.52 9.77 22.86
N PRO A 131 56.47 9.44 23.76
CA PRO A 131 56.78 8.05 24.09
C PRO A 131 55.85 7.57 25.21
N TYR A 132 54.73 6.93 24.85
CA TYR A 132 53.95 6.14 25.80
C TYR A 132 53.57 4.79 25.19
N GLY A 133 54.03 3.73 25.87
CA GLY A 133 53.18 2.58 26.21
C GLY A 133 52.67 1.73 25.06
N ARG A 134 53.57 0.94 24.50
CA ARG A 134 53.32 -0.23 23.64
C ARG A 134 52.30 -1.19 24.31
N ARG A 135 51.03 -1.14 23.89
CA ARG A 135 50.03 -2.20 24.14
C ARG A 135 49.62 -2.83 22.82
N THR A 136 50.43 -3.78 22.38
CA THR A 136 50.16 -4.70 21.27
C THR A 136 49.04 -5.66 21.67
N GLY A 137 47.87 -5.52 21.04
CA GLY A 137 46.75 -6.44 21.28
C GLY A 137 45.46 -6.05 20.56
N ASN A 138 45.53 -5.61 19.31
CA ASN A 138 44.32 -5.20 18.57
C ASN A 138 44.31 -5.62 17.09
N ASN A 139 45.08 -6.65 16.73
CA ASN A 139 45.06 -7.22 15.37
C ASN A 139 44.09 -8.41 15.22
N ASP A 140 43.54 -8.95 16.32
CA ASP A 140 42.61 -10.09 16.28
C ASP A 140 41.15 -9.70 16.01
N SER A 141 40.78 -8.43 16.20
CA SER A 141 39.39 -7.99 15.99
C SER A 141 38.98 -7.90 14.52
N TRP A 142 39.94 -7.61 13.62
CA TRP A 142 39.64 -7.44 12.19
C TRP A 142 39.44 -8.77 11.46
N THR A 143 40.21 -9.80 11.82
CA THR A 143 40.09 -11.14 11.23
C THR A 143 38.81 -11.84 11.69
N GLU A 144 38.35 -11.59 12.92
CA GLU A 144 37.09 -12.12 13.45
C GLU A 144 35.87 -11.47 12.77
N TYR A 145 35.90 -10.16 12.53
CA TYR A 145 34.83 -9.48 11.78
C TYR A 145 34.72 -9.98 10.33
N GLN A 146 35.86 -10.26 9.69
CA GLN A 146 35.89 -10.73 8.31
C GLN A 146 35.37 -12.17 8.19
N LYS A 147 35.75 -13.07 9.12
CA LYS A 147 35.18 -14.43 9.20
C LYS A 147 33.68 -14.42 9.47
N SER A 148 33.19 -13.55 10.36
CA SER A 148 31.76 -13.44 10.66
C SER A 148 30.94 -12.98 9.45
N ARG A 149 31.49 -12.06 8.65
CA ARG A 149 30.84 -11.55 7.43
C ARG A 149 30.74 -12.62 6.33
N ASP A 150 31.79 -13.43 6.13
CA ASP A 150 31.78 -14.51 5.14
C ASP A 150 30.79 -15.62 5.56
N GLN A 151 30.76 -15.97 6.85
CA GLN A 151 29.81 -16.95 7.38
C GLN A 151 28.34 -16.53 7.22
N TYR A 152 28.05 -15.23 7.31
CA TYR A 152 26.70 -14.70 7.08
C TYR A 152 26.28 -14.77 5.60
N ARG A 153 27.24 -14.65 4.68
CA ARG A 153 27.03 -14.72 3.24
C ARG A 153 26.70 -16.14 2.78
N ASP A 154 27.40 -17.14 3.31
CA ASP A 154 27.17 -18.55 2.99
C ASP A 154 25.79 -19.02 3.50
N ARG A 155 25.39 -18.61 4.72
CA ARG A 155 24.05 -18.92 5.27
C ARG A 155 22.89 -18.36 4.46
N GLN A 156 23.09 -17.24 3.77
CA GLN A 156 22.07 -16.64 2.89
C GLN A 156 22.00 -17.38 1.54
N GLN A 157 23.11 -17.89 1.02
CA GLN A 157 23.10 -18.72 -0.19
C GLN A 157 22.42 -20.07 0.03
N GLU A 158 22.64 -20.74 1.16
CA GLU A 158 21.96 -22.00 1.47
C GLU A 158 20.43 -21.85 1.59
N LYS A 159 19.96 -20.75 2.18
CA LYS A 159 18.51 -20.46 2.27
C LYS A 159 17.85 -20.25 0.92
N ASN A 160 18.57 -19.72 -0.07
CA ASN A 160 18.03 -19.52 -1.41
C ASN A 160 18.05 -20.79 -2.27
N GLN A 161 18.93 -21.76 -1.99
CA GLN A 161 18.98 -23.02 -2.74
C GLN A 161 18.07 -24.12 -2.15
N GLY A 162 17.77 -24.08 -0.84
CA GLY A 162 16.93 -25.09 -0.17
C GLY A 162 15.41 -24.99 -0.42
N GLY A 163 14.93 -23.91 -1.05
CA GLY A 163 13.49 -23.62 -1.17
C GLY A 163 12.76 -24.25 -2.37
N SER A 164 13.46 -24.83 -3.35
CA SER A 164 12.84 -25.15 -4.66
C SER A 164 12.58 -26.65 -4.94
N SER A 165 12.78 -27.55 -3.98
CA SER A 165 12.75 -29.02 -4.28
C SER A 165 11.82 -29.85 -3.40
N ARG A 166 10.61 -29.37 -3.07
CA ARG A 166 9.59 -30.24 -2.46
C ARG A 166 8.23 -30.14 -3.15
N ARG A 167 7.88 -31.28 -3.75
CA ARG A 167 6.52 -31.79 -4.10
C ARG A 167 6.04 -31.55 -5.53
N ARG A 168 6.62 -32.28 -6.48
CA ARG A 168 5.85 -32.93 -7.56
C ARG A 168 5.79 -34.43 -7.28
N SER A 169 4.71 -34.87 -6.66
CA SER A 169 4.30 -36.27 -6.66
C SER A 169 3.10 -36.36 -7.57
N ALA A 170 3.30 -36.99 -8.72
CA ALA A 170 2.26 -37.32 -9.67
C ALA A 170 1.27 -38.27 -8.98
N SER A 171 0.01 -37.86 -8.89
CA SER A 171 -1.10 -38.71 -8.48
C SER A 171 -1.96 -39.00 -9.72
N PRO A 172 -2.41 -40.24 -9.92
CA PRO A 172 -3.12 -40.67 -11.12
C PRO A 172 -4.47 -39.97 -11.26
N GLN A 173 -4.82 -39.66 -12.52
CA GLN A 173 -6.06 -39.02 -12.91
C GLN A 173 -7.27 -39.91 -12.56
N PHE A 174 -8.04 -39.49 -11.55
CA PHE A 174 -9.42 -39.95 -11.36
C PHE A 174 -10.34 -38.87 -11.93
N VAL A 175 -11.15 -39.22 -12.92
CA VAL A 175 -12.11 -38.31 -13.57
C VAL A 175 -13.27 -38.10 -12.60
N PRO A 176 -13.49 -36.90 -12.04
CA PRO A 176 -14.65 -36.66 -11.20
C PRO A 176 -15.85 -36.38 -12.11
N LEU A 177 -16.93 -37.13 -11.92
CA LEU A 177 -18.25 -36.78 -12.43
C LEU A 177 -18.57 -35.33 -12.03
N SER A 178 -18.85 -34.51 -13.04
CA SER A 178 -19.20 -33.09 -12.95
C SER A 178 -20.44 -32.89 -12.08
N THR A 179 -20.24 -32.71 -10.78
CA THR A 179 -21.25 -32.13 -9.90
C THR A 179 -21.35 -30.64 -10.22
N PRO A 180 -22.57 -30.09 -10.39
CA PRO A 180 -22.75 -28.67 -10.68
C PRO A 180 -22.10 -27.84 -9.57
N SER A 181 -21.22 -26.93 -9.97
CA SER A 181 -20.48 -26.05 -9.05
C SER A 181 -21.49 -25.31 -8.18
N ALA A 182 -21.51 -25.61 -6.88
CA ALA A 182 -22.35 -24.92 -5.92
C ALA A 182 -22.10 -23.40 -6.07
N PRO A 183 -23.16 -22.57 -6.07
CA PRO A 183 -23.01 -21.14 -6.22
C PRO A 183 -22.02 -20.64 -5.17
N LYS A 184 -20.91 -20.07 -5.64
CA LYS A 184 -19.89 -19.46 -4.77
C LYS A 184 -20.62 -18.41 -3.94
N LYS A 185 -20.96 -18.75 -2.68
CA LYS A 185 -21.48 -17.81 -1.70
C LYS A 185 -20.51 -16.63 -1.73
N GLN A 186 -20.98 -15.51 -2.28
CA GLN A 186 -20.22 -14.27 -2.30
C GLN A 186 -19.72 -14.06 -0.87
N ARG A 187 -18.41 -13.93 -0.69
CA ARG A 187 -17.80 -13.62 0.61
C ARG A 187 -18.26 -12.20 0.97
N ALA A 188 -19.47 -12.08 1.48
CA ALA A 188 -20.08 -10.82 1.84
C ALA A 188 -19.18 -10.15 2.88
N ASN A 189 -18.77 -8.92 2.57
CA ASN A 189 -18.21 -7.94 3.50
C ASN A 189 -16.88 -8.32 4.18
N ARG A 190 -15.85 -8.69 3.40
CA ARG A 190 -14.47 -8.65 3.91
C ARG A 190 -13.91 -7.23 3.80
N ILE A 191 -13.24 -6.76 4.86
CA ILE A 191 -12.47 -5.52 4.83
C ILE A 191 -11.36 -5.68 3.78
N THR A 192 -11.35 -4.78 2.80
CA THR A 192 -10.34 -4.73 1.73
C THR A 192 -9.24 -3.73 2.06
N THR A 193 -8.05 -3.91 1.47
CA THR A 193 -6.93 -2.96 1.60
C THR A 193 -7.34 -1.55 1.16
N ASN A 194 -8.17 -1.44 0.12
CA ASN A 194 -8.67 -0.16 -0.39
C ASN A 194 -9.56 0.56 0.63
N GLN A 195 -10.43 -0.16 1.35
CA GLN A 195 -11.25 0.42 2.42
C GLN A 195 -10.39 0.91 3.59
N ILE A 196 -9.36 0.15 3.95
CA ILE A 196 -8.40 0.56 5.00
C ILE A 196 -7.67 1.84 4.57
N GLN A 197 -7.14 1.88 3.34
CA GLN A 197 -6.46 3.07 2.81
C GLN A 197 -7.38 4.29 2.73
N ALA A 198 -8.62 4.11 2.25
CA ALA A 198 -9.61 5.17 2.19
C ALA A 198 -9.96 5.72 3.58
N TRP A 199 -10.09 4.85 4.58
CA TRP A 199 -10.31 5.26 5.96
C TRP A 199 -9.15 6.06 6.54
N HIS A 200 -7.90 5.63 6.32
CA HIS A 200 -6.72 6.39 6.76
C HIS A 200 -6.61 7.76 6.07
N ALA A 201 -6.95 7.84 4.78
CA ALA A 201 -7.01 9.11 4.07
C ALA A 201 -8.09 10.02 4.66
N ALA A 202 -9.28 9.49 4.95
CA ALA A 202 -10.36 10.24 5.60
C ALA A 202 -9.95 10.76 6.99
N CYS A 203 -9.27 9.95 7.82
CA CYS A 203 -8.69 10.40 9.08
C CYS A 203 -7.67 11.53 8.88
N THR A 204 -6.81 11.40 7.89
CA THR A 204 -5.78 12.42 7.60
C THR A 204 -6.41 13.74 7.20
N GLU A 205 -7.41 13.74 6.32
CA GLU A 205 -8.13 14.94 5.92
C GLU A 205 -8.92 15.55 7.08
N ALA A 206 -9.69 14.74 7.82
CA ALA A 206 -10.49 15.22 8.95
C ALA A 206 -9.63 15.83 10.07
N PHE A 207 -8.41 15.34 10.28
CA PHE A 207 -7.56 15.81 11.37
C PHE A 207 -6.74 17.07 11.03
N LYS A 208 -6.77 17.53 9.77
CA LYS A 208 -6.17 18.81 9.37
C LYS A 208 -6.89 19.98 10.02
N ASP A 209 -8.22 20.02 9.91
CA ASP A 209 -9.07 21.03 10.52
C ASP A 209 -10.00 20.42 11.56
N LYS A 210 -9.49 20.37 12.80
CA LYS A 210 -10.24 19.81 13.93
C LYS A 210 -11.38 20.72 14.36
N THR A 211 -11.32 22.01 14.06
CA THR A 211 -12.36 22.97 14.45
C THR A 211 -13.64 22.80 13.63
N ALA A 212 -13.52 22.31 12.39
CA ALA A 212 -14.64 21.96 11.53
C ALA A 212 -15.13 20.50 11.72
N MET A 213 -14.47 19.69 12.54
CA MET A 213 -14.76 18.26 12.64
C MET A 213 -16.06 18.02 13.43
N ARG A 214 -17.08 17.50 12.75
CA ARG A 214 -18.40 17.17 13.36
C ARG A 214 -18.57 15.70 13.70
N ALA A 215 -17.80 14.81 13.07
CA ALA A 215 -17.87 13.37 13.31
C ALA A 215 -16.49 12.74 13.18
N PHE A 216 -16.27 11.67 13.93
CA PHE A 216 -15.05 10.86 13.82
C PHE A 216 -15.16 9.89 12.61
N PRO A 217 -14.16 9.81 11.72
CA PRO A 217 -14.20 8.87 10.59
C PRO A 217 -14.28 7.41 11.05
N GLU A 218 -15.38 6.74 10.74
CA GLU A 218 -15.63 5.36 11.18
C GLU A 218 -14.67 4.36 10.49
N PRO A 219 -14.03 3.44 11.25
CA PRO A 219 -13.21 2.38 10.68
C PRO A 219 -14.04 1.39 9.87
N PRO A 220 -13.44 0.72 8.86
CA PRO A 220 -14.13 -0.31 8.10
C PRO A 220 -14.53 -1.48 9.01
N THR A 221 -15.73 -2.01 8.78
CA THR A 221 -16.32 -3.08 9.60
C THR A 221 -16.57 -4.34 8.78
N GLU A 222 -16.25 -5.49 9.35
CA GLU A 222 -16.71 -6.79 8.90
C GLU A 222 -17.28 -7.60 10.07
N THR A 223 -18.03 -8.65 9.75
CA THR A 223 -18.54 -9.58 10.76
C THR A 223 -17.38 -10.23 11.51
N CYS A 224 -17.37 -10.08 12.83
CA CYS A 224 -16.37 -10.68 13.70
C CYS A 224 -16.93 -11.95 14.36
N SER A 225 -16.16 -13.04 14.36
CA SER A 225 -16.55 -14.29 15.00
C SER A 225 -16.24 -14.34 16.50
N ASP A 226 -15.51 -13.34 17.03
CA ASP A 226 -15.19 -13.26 18.46
C ASP A 226 -16.42 -12.76 19.23
N LEU A 227 -17.02 -13.63 20.04
CA LEU A 227 -18.22 -13.33 20.83
C LEU A 227 -17.99 -12.19 21.82
N THR A 228 -16.76 -11.98 22.30
CA THR A 228 -16.43 -10.84 23.18
C THR A 228 -16.55 -9.50 22.45
N CYS A 229 -16.36 -9.48 21.13
CA CYS A 229 -16.57 -8.29 20.32
C CYS A 229 -18.06 -7.96 20.20
N ALA A 230 -18.92 -8.98 20.11
CA ALA A 230 -20.36 -8.80 19.96
C ALA A 230 -21.04 -8.30 21.24
N SER A 231 -20.53 -8.67 22.41
CA SER A 231 -21.09 -8.28 23.71
C SER A 231 -20.60 -6.93 24.24
N THR A 232 -19.52 -6.36 23.67
CA THR A 232 -18.96 -5.10 24.16
C THR A 232 -19.66 -3.91 23.50
N SER A 233 -20.33 -3.07 24.29
CA SER A 233 -20.78 -1.75 23.83
C SER A 233 -19.58 -0.81 23.65
N ARG A 234 -19.43 -0.23 22.47
CA ARG A 234 -18.30 0.63 22.09
C ARG A 234 -18.79 1.92 21.46
N THR A 235 -17.95 2.95 21.54
CA THR A 235 -18.17 4.23 20.84
C THR A 235 -18.06 4.03 19.33
N LEU A 236 -17.10 3.22 18.87
CA LEU A 236 -16.96 2.87 17.46
C LEU A 236 -17.76 1.60 17.13
N LYS A 237 -18.44 1.61 15.97
CA LYS A 237 -19.10 0.41 15.43
C LYS A 237 -18.13 -0.73 15.12
N ALA A 238 -16.87 -0.40 14.82
CA ALA A 238 -15.83 -1.38 14.55
C ALA A 238 -15.34 -2.04 15.84
N CYS A 239 -15.34 -3.37 15.88
CA CYS A 239 -14.77 -4.10 17.00
C CYS A 239 -13.24 -4.02 17.05
N LYS A 240 -12.63 -4.45 18.17
CA LYS A 240 -11.17 -4.50 18.37
C LYS A 240 -10.45 -5.21 17.22
N CYS A 241 -11.01 -6.32 16.72
CA CYS A 241 -10.38 -7.12 15.67
C CYS A 241 -10.34 -6.37 14.34
N ASN A 242 -11.41 -5.65 14.00
CA ASN A 242 -11.50 -4.87 12.76
C ASN A 242 -10.56 -3.66 12.82
N ILE A 243 -10.50 -2.97 13.97
CA ILE A 243 -9.55 -1.87 14.18
C ILE A 243 -8.11 -2.40 14.04
N LYS A 244 -7.75 -3.50 14.72
CA LYS A 244 -6.42 -4.12 14.58
C LYS A 244 -6.08 -4.48 13.14
N LYS A 245 -7.03 -5.03 12.38
CA LYS A 245 -6.85 -5.31 10.94
C LYS A 245 -6.54 -4.04 10.14
N GLY A 246 -7.18 -2.91 10.46
CA GLY A 246 -6.90 -1.61 9.84
C GLY A 246 -5.48 -1.08 10.06
N PHE A 247 -4.77 -1.59 11.07
CA PHE A 247 -3.38 -1.23 11.38
C PHE A 247 -2.37 -2.36 11.12
N ALA A 248 -2.82 -3.55 10.76
CA ALA A 248 -1.95 -4.70 10.56
C ALA A 248 -0.94 -4.44 9.43
N GLY A 249 0.34 -4.69 9.69
CA GLY A 249 1.42 -4.52 8.71
C GLY A 249 1.88 -3.09 8.46
N ARG A 250 1.34 -2.08 9.17
CA ARG A 250 1.86 -0.71 9.12
C ARG A 250 3.15 -0.59 9.93
N SER A 251 4.18 0.00 9.35
CA SER A 251 5.43 0.34 10.06
C SER A 251 5.31 1.62 10.90
N THR A 252 4.25 2.40 10.70
CA THR A 252 4.06 3.74 11.28
C THR A 252 3.20 3.76 12.55
N LEU A 253 3.06 2.63 13.26
CA LEU A 253 2.17 2.52 14.44
C LEU A 253 2.47 3.56 15.53
N LYS A 254 3.74 3.95 15.72
CA LYS A 254 4.11 5.02 16.67
C LYS A 254 3.53 6.37 16.27
N THR A 255 3.58 6.70 14.98
CA THR A 255 3.02 7.94 14.42
C THR A 255 1.50 7.90 14.48
N ASP A 256 0.89 6.78 14.10
CA ASP A 256 -0.55 6.58 14.16
C ASP A 256 -1.04 6.75 15.61
N ARG A 257 -0.35 6.16 16.61
CA ARG A 257 -0.64 6.34 18.04
C ARG A 257 -0.69 7.82 18.43
N LEU A 258 0.35 8.58 18.04
CA LEU A 258 0.41 10.01 18.36
C LEU A 258 -0.65 10.83 17.61
N GLN A 259 -1.12 10.36 16.45
CA GLN A 259 -2.17 11.02 15.68
C GLN A 259 -3.54 10.84 16.33
N PHE A 260 -3.83 9.67 16.90
CA PHE A 260 -5.11 9.36 17.56
C PHE A 260 -5.15 9.72 19.07
N HIS A 261 -4.16 10.45 19.60
CA HIS A 261 -4.16 10.84 21.02
C HIS A 261 -5.38 11.74 21.34
N PRO A 262 -6.18 11.45 22.38
CA PRO A 262 -7.41 12.19 22.68
C PRO A 262 -7.16 13.69 22.92
N ASP A 263 -6.02 14.07 23.50
CA ASP A 263 -5.68 15.49 23.74
C ASP A 263 -5.54 16.31 22.46
N LYS A 264 -5.24 15.69 21.32
CA LYS A 264 -5.18 16.41 20.03
C LYS A 264 -6.55 16.92 19.57
N PHE A 265 -7.64 16.42 20.13
CA PHE A 265 -9.00 16.78 19.78
C PHE A 265 -9.60 17.84 20.72
N SER A 266 -8.78 18.57 21.48
CA SER A 266 -9.22 19.69 22.32
C SER A 266 -9.86 20.84 21.52
N ALA A 267 -9.39 21.08 20.29
CA ALA A 267 -9.88 22.14 19.40
C ALA A 267 -11.20 21.78 18.67
N VAL A 268 -11.76 20.60 18.90
CA VAL A 268 -13.04 20.16 18.30
C VAL A 268 -14.21 20.93 18.95
N PRO A 269 -15.28 21.24 18.18
CA PRO A 269 -16.49 21.87 18.70
C PRO A 269 -17.04 21.15 19.94
N GLU A 270 -17.44 21.93 20.94
CA GLU A 270 -17.78 21.43 22.28
C GLU A 270 -18.94 20.42 22.28
N ASP A 271 -19.90 20.57 21.37
CA ASP A 271 -21.06 19.71 21.19
C ASP A 271 -20.71 18.26 20.82
N VAL A 272 -19.59 18.05 20.11
CA VAL A 272 -19.16 16.73 19.62
C VAL A 272 -17.81 16.27 20.18
N ARG A 273 -17.12 17.14 20.92
CA ARG A 273 -15.75 16.94 21.42
C ARG A 273 -15.61 15.64 22.22
N GLU A 274 -16.49 15.41 23.19
CA GLU A 274 -16.40 14.24 24.07
C GLU A 274 -16.60 12.92 23.32
N GLN A 275 -17.54 12.88 22.37
CA GLN A 275 -17.77 11.69 21.55
C GLN A 275 -16.55 11.38 20.67
N ILE A 276 -15.98 12.42 20.05
CA ILE A 276 -14.77 12.30 19.23
C ILE A 276 -13.57 11.87 20.07
N LYS A 277 -13.37 12.45 21.26
CA LYS A 277 -12.29 12.06 22.18
C LYS A 277 -12.41 10.60 22.61
N LYS A 278 -13.62 10.12 22.92
CA LYS A 278 -13.86 8.70 23.25
C LYS A 278 -13.52 7.78 22.07
N ALA A 279 -13.98 8.12 20.86
CA ALA A 279 -13.69 7.36 19.65
C ALA A 279 -12.17 7.30 19.34
N ALA A 280 -11.49 8.44 19.42
CA ALA A 280 -10.04 8.52 19.27
C ALA A 280 -9.30 7.71 20.35
N GLY A 281 -9.76 7.81 21.59
CA GLY A 281 -9.22 7.06 22.73
C GLY A 281 -9.31 5.54 22.55
N GLU A 282 -10.41 5.04 22.01
CA GLU A 282 -10.54 3.61 21.67
C GLU A 282 -9.47 3.17 20.66
N ILE A 283 -9.26 3.92 19.59
CA ILE A 283 -8.21 3.61 18.60
C ILE A 283 -6.82 3.73 19.24
N PHE A 284 -6.58 4.76 20.03
CA PHE A 284 -5.30 4.97 20.72
C PHE A 284 -4.93 3.75 21.57
N VAL A 285 -5.84 3.25 22.40
CA VAL A 285 -5.60 2.06 23.23
C VAL A 285 -5.31 0.83 22.38
N MET A 286 -6.04 0.63 21.28
CA MET A 286 -5.82 -0.51 20.38
C MET A 286 -4.44 -0.45 19.71
N VAL A 287 -4.06 0.72 19.17
CA VAL A 287 -2.76 0.92 18.52
C VAL A 287 -1.63 0.81 19.54
N ASN A 288 -1.80 1.35 20.75
CA ASN A 288 -0.81 1.22 21.82
C ASN A 288 -0.61 -0.25 22.22
N GLY A 289 -1.67 -1.04 22.29
CA GLY A 289 -1.58 -2.49 22.54
C GLY A 289 -0.98 -3.31 21.39
N MET A 290 -0.78 -2.72 20.20
CA MET A 290 -0.07 -3.35 19.06
C MET A 290 1.42 -3.00 18.99
N LEU A 291 1.87 -2.02 19.78
CA LEU A 291 3.29 -1.64 19.87
C LEU A 291 4.08 -2.50 20.86
N ASN A 292 3.37 -3.25 21.72
CA ASN A 292 3.95 -4.13 22.73
C ASN A 292 4.27 -5.51 22.16
#